data_AF-A0A7X3HQD5-F1
#
_entry.id   AF-A0A7X3HQD5-F1
#
_cell.length_a   1.000
_cell.length_b   1.000
_cell.length_c   1.000
_cell.angle_alpha   90.00
_cell.angle_beta   90.00
_cell.angle_gamma   90.00
#
_symmetry.space_group_name_H-M   'P 1'
#
loop_
_entity.id
_entity.type
_entity.pdbx_description
1 polymer ?
#
loop_
_entity_poly.entity_id
_entity_poly.type
_entity_poly.pdbx_seq_one_letter_code
_entity_poly.pdbx_strand_id
1 'polypeptide(L)'
;MSLATLHTDARRVALLFRQVPAHIAARLCGVDPVLALGMHEWLTSPSESKNPMPEAFTEGAGTACFALIKISVTKPAVFWAALVAIPSFPILLALRWV
;
A
#
# COMPACT_ATOMS: atom_id res chain seq x y z
N MET A 1 -11.48 10.03 -28.78
CA MET A 1 -11.46 9.30 -27.50
C MET A 1 -12.80 9.48 -26.82
N SER A 2 -13.47 8.39 -26.43
CA SER A 2 -14.84 8.44 -25.89
C SER A 2 -14.83 8.59 -24.36
N LEU A 3 -15.81 9.29 -23.79
CA LEU A 3 -15.95 9.44 -22.33
C LEU A 3 -16.01 8.09 -21.60
N ALA A 4 -16.63 7.07 -22.23
CA ALA A 4 -16.70 5.73 -21.67
C ALA A 4 -15.32 5.06 -21.51
N THR A 5 -14.38 5.29 -22.44
CA THR A 5 -13.03 4.72 -22.34
C THR A 5 -12.23 5.37 -21.22
N LEU A 6 -12.41 6.67 -20.99
CA LEU A 6 -11.72 7.41 -19.93
C LEU A 6 -12.16 6.97 -18.52
N HIS A 7 -13.44 6.66 -18.32
CA HIS A 7 -13.93 6.14 -17.03
C HIS A 7 -13.42 4.72 -16.72
N THR A 8 -13.30 3.86 -17.74
CA THR A 8 -12.76 2.50 -17.58
C THR A 8 -11.27 2.55 -17.25
N ASP A 9 -10.50 3.41 -17.93
CA ASP A 9 -9.08 3.61 -17.63
C ASP A 9 -8.87 4.21 -16.24
N ALA A 10 -9.65 5.23 -15.85
CA ALA A 10 -9.56 5.81 -14.52
C ALA A 10 -9.83 4.78 -13.41
N ARG A 11 -10.81 3.89 -13.59
CA ARG A 11 -11.06 2.78 -12.65
C ARG A 11 -9.92 1.78 -12.62
N ARG A 12 -9.37 1.40 -13.78
CA ARG A 12 -8.24 0.47 -13.86
C ARG A 12 -7.00 1.04 -13.18
N VAL A 13 -6.71 2.31 -13.45
CA VAL A 13 -5.61 3.06 -12.82
C VAL A 13 -5.84 3.15 -11.32
N ALA A 14 -7.05 3.44 -10.85
CA ALA A 14 -7.37 3.47 -9.43
C ALA A 14 -7.19 2.10 -8.75
N LEU A 15 -7.52 0.99 -9.42
CA LEU A 15 -7.26 -0.37 -8.91
C LEU A 15 -5.76 -0.67 -8.84
N LEU A 16 -4.98 -0.29 -9.85
CA LEU A 16 -3.53 -0.44 -9.83
C LEU A 16 -2.90 0.38 -8.70
N PHE A 17 -3.32 1.63 -8.51
CA PHE A 17 -2.86 2.48 -7.40
C PHE A 17 -3.17 1.91 -6.01
N ARG A 18 -4.21 1.08 -5.88
CA ARG A 18 -4.50 0.38 -4.61
C ARG A 18 -3.53 -0.78 -4.31
N GLN A 19 -2.97 -1.41 -5.33
CA GLN A 19 -2.04 -2.54 -5.19
C GLN A 19 -0.57 -2.12 -5.04
N VAL A 20 -0.23 -0.89 -5.45
CA VAL A 20 1.12 -0.33 -5.33
C VAL A 20 1.61 -0.29 -3.87
N PRO A 21 0.83 0.17 -2.87
CA PRO A 21 1.25 0.15 -1.47
C PRO A 21 1.60 -1.23 -0.94
N ALA A 22 0.88 -2.28 -1.35
CA ALA A 22 1.16 -3.66 -0.93
C ALA A 22 2.53 -4.14 -1.43
N HIS A 23 2.88 -3.83 -2.68
CA HIS A 23 4.20 -4.16 -3.23
C HIS A 23 5.33 -3.35 -2.57
N ILE A 24 5.09 -2.07 -2.27
CA ILE A 24 6.07 -1.24 -1.57
C ILE A 24 6.28 -1.75 -0.13
N ALA A 25 5.20 -2.07 0.59
CA ALA A 25 5.27 -2.63 1.94
C ALA A 25 5.98 -3.99 1.95
N ALA A 26 5.70 -4.87 0.98
CA ALA A 26 6.41 -6.15 0.83
C ALA A 26 7.92 -5.96 0.70
N ARG A 27 8.35 -5.02 -0.16
CA ARG A 27 9.77 -4.69 -0.32
C ARG A 27 10.40 -4.08 0.93
N LEU A 28 9.70 -3.15 1.60
CA LEU A 28 10.21 -2.48 2.80
C LEU A 28 10.35 -3.45 3.98
N CYS A 29 9.42 -4.39 4.12
CA CYS A 29 9.41 -5.36 5.22
C CYS A 29 10.14 -6.67 4.89
N GLY A 30 10.63 -6.86 3.66
CA GLY A 30 11.29 -8.10 3.23
C GLY A 30 10.36 -9.31 3.19
N VAL A 31 9.07 -9.08 2.93
CA VAL A 31 8.01 -10.10 2.91
C VAL A 31 7.67 -10.47 1.46
N ASP A 32 7.23 -11.72 1.24
CA ASP A 32 6.78 -12.18 -0.08
C ASP A 32 5.65 -11.27 -0.62
N PRO A 33 5.76 -10.73 -1.85
CA PRO A 33 4.71 -9.92 -2.47
C PRO A 33 3.36 -10.64 -2.60
N VAL A 34 3.35 -11.97 -2.73
CA VAL A 34 2.12 -12.78 -2.76
C VAL A 34 1.42 -12.73 -1.40
N LEU A 35 2.17 -12.81 -0.30
CA LEU A 35 1.62 -12.68 1.05
C LEU A 35 1.06 -11.28 1.29
N ALA A 36 1.77 -10.23 0.84
CA ALA A 36 1.32 -8.85 0.95
C ALA A 36 0.06 -8.56 0.12
N LEU A 37 -0.08 -9.15 -1.06
CA LEU A 37 -1.31 -9.08 -1.85
C LEU A 37 -2.47 -9.78 -1.13
N GLY A 38 -2.22 -10.96 -0.56
CA GLY A 38 -3.21 -11.67 0.26
C GLY A 38 -3.68 -10.85 1.47
N MET A 39 -2.77 -10.12 2.14
CA MET A 39 -3.12 -9.18 3.21
C MET A 39 -4.01 -8.03 2.71
N HIS A 40 -3.69 -7.46 1.54
CA HIS A 40 -4.48 -6.38 0.95
C HIS A 40 -5.87 -6.84 0.52
N GLU A 41 -5.99 -8.02 -0.09
CA GLU A 41 -7.28 -8.62 -0.44
C GLU A 41 -8.11 -8.94 0.80
N TRP A 42 -7.49 -9.48 1.85
CA TRP A 42 -8.17 -9.74 3.11
C TRP A 42 -8.73 -8.46 3.73
N LEU A 43 -7.93 -7.39 3.79
CA LEU A 43 -8.32 -6.07 4.32
C LEU A 43 -9.35 -5.33 3.45
N THR A 44 -9.41 -5.61 2.15
CA THR A 44 -10.39 -5.01 1.24
C THR A 44 -11.64 -5.87 1.06
N SER A 45 -11.62 -7.09 1.60
CA SER A 45 -12.79 -7.97 1.59
C SER A 45 -13.89 -7.41 2.50
N PRO A 46 -15.15 -7.37 2.06
CA PRO A 46 -16.28 -6.92 2.89
C PRO A 46 -16.54 -7.84 4.10
N SER A 47 -15.84 -8.96 4.20
CA SER A 47 -15.93 -9.97 5.24
C SER A 47 -14.78 -9.93 6.25
N GLU A 48 -14.03 -8.82 6.34
CA GLU A 48 -12.91 -8.64 7.28
C GLU A 48 -13.27 -9.07 8.72
N SER A 49 -14.54 -8.92 9.13
CA SER A 49 -15.02 -9.29 10.47
C SER A 49 -15.36 -10.78 10.67
N LYS A 50 -15.38 -11.60 9.61
CA LYS A 50 -15.86 -12.99 9.67
C LYS A 50 -14.75 -14.03 9.44
N ASN A 51 -13.65 -13.64 8.79
CA ASN A 51 -12.51 -14.54 8.60
C ASN A 51 -11.47 -14.33 9.70
N PRO A 52 -10.99 -15.41 10.37
CA PRO A 52 -9.87 -15.28 11.30
C PRO A 52 -8.64 -14.76 10.57
N MET A 53 -7.88 -13.88 11.23
CA MET A 53 -6.64 -13.33 10.68
C MET A 53 -5.63 -14.47 10.51
N PRO A 54 -5.10 -14.72 9.30
CA PRO A 54 -4.08 -15.74 9.06
C PRO A 54 -2.85 -15.54 9.94
N GLU A 55 -2.34 -16.62 10.55
CA GLU A 55 -1.16 -16.58 11.43
C GLU A 55 0.10 -16.06 10.71
N ALA A 56 0.19 -16.32 9.40
CA ALA A 56 1.24 -15.77 8.53
C ALA A 56 1.29 -14.23 8.50
N PHE A 57 0.22 -13.54 8.92
CA PHE A 57 0.18 -12.09 9.03
C PHE A 57 0.67 -11.58 10.39
N THR A 58 0.67 -12.45 11.40
CA THR A 58 1.02 -12.11 12.79
C THR A 58 2.44 -12.52 13.18
N GLU A 59 3.17 -13.21 12.31
CA GLU A 59 4.54 -13.65 12.58
C GLU A 59 5.60 -12.70 12.01
N GLY A 60 6.57 -12.34 12.85
CA GLY A 60 7.78 -11.62 12.47
C GLY A 60 7.52 -10.33 11.67
N ALA A 61 8.20 -10.19 10.52
CA ALA A 61 8.07 -9.04 9.62
C ALA A 61 6.67 -8.92 8.97
N GLY A 62 5.86 -9.98 9.01
CA GLY A 62 4.48 -9.98 8.54
C GLY A 62 3.59 -8.99 9.29
N THR A 63 3.84 -8.78 10.59
CA THR A 63 3.08 -7.82 11.42
C THR A 63 3.27 -6.37 10.97
N ALA A 64 4.52 -5.98 10.71
CA ALA A 64 4.87 -4.65 10.23
C ALA A 64 4.31 -4.41 8.82
N CYS A 65 4.42 -5.41 7.94
CA CYS A 65 3.86 -5.37 6.59
C CYS A 65 2.33 -5.21 6.65
N PHE A 66 1.65 -6.00 7.48
CA PHE A 66 0.21 -5.92 7.66
C PHE A 66 -0.25 -4.56 8.18
N ALA A 67 0.47 -3.97 9.15
CA ALA A 67 0.16 -2.63 9.67
C ALA A 67 0.30 -1.55 8.60
N LEU A 68 1.36 -1.60 7.79
CA LEU A 68 1.58 -0.70 6.66
C LEU A 68 0.47 -0.81 5.61
N ILE A 69 0.09 -2.04 5.25
CA ILE A 69 -0.98 -2.29 4.29
C ILE A 69 -2.32 -1.79 4.86
N LYS A 70 -2.61 -2.04 6.14
CA LYS A 70 -3.81 -1.51 6.81
C LYS A 70 -3.86 0.01 6.80
N ILE A 71 -2.75 0.71 7.04
CA ILE A 71 -2.67 2.17 6.94
C ILE A 71 -2.93 2.62 5.50
N SER A 72 -2.38 1.90 4.51
CA SER A 72 -2.60 2.23 3.10
C SER A 72 -4.05 2.07 2.65
N VAL A 73 -4.78 1.08 3.21
CA VAL A 73 -6.19 0.82 2.90
C VAL A 73 -7.11 1.82 3.60
N THR A 74 -6.86 2.10 4.89
CA THR A 74 -7.71 2.98 5.71
C THR A 74 -7.44 4.46 5.48
N LYS A 75 -6.18 4.85 5.27
CA LYS A 75 -5.71 6.24 5.13
C LYS A 75 -4.67 6.36 4.01
N PRO A 76 -5.06 6.15 2.75
CA PRO A 76 -4.14 6.18 1.61
C PRO A 76 -3.39 7.52 1.50
N ALA A 77 -4.05 8.64 1.81
CA ALA A 77 -3.42 9.96 1.78
C ALA A 77 -2.22 10.07 2.74
N VAL A 78 -2.31 9.46 3.92
CA VAL A 78 -1.24 9.48 4.92
C VAL A 78 -0.07 8.61 4.47
N PHE A 79 -0.35 7.45 3.86
CA PHE A 79 0.67 6.59 3.28
C PHE A 79 1.47 7.31 2.18
N TRP A 80 0.77 7.95 1.23
CA TRP A 80 1.44 8.70 0.15
C TRP A 80 2.20 9.92 0.67
N ALA A 81 1.65 10.65 1.64
CA ALA A 81 2.36 11.76 2.27
C ALA A 81 3.66 11.31 2.96
N ALA A 82 3.62 10.19 3.69
CA ALA A 82 4.81 9.61 4.32
C ALA A 82 5.83 9.15 3.27
N LEU A 83 5.37 8.53 2.18
CA LEU A 83 6.23 8.08 1.09
C LEU A 83 6.97 9.25 0.42
N VAL A 84 6.31 10.39 0.23
CA VAL A 84 6.90 11.61 -0.33
C VAL A 84 7.80 12.32 0.69
N ALA A 85 7.48 12.22 1.97
CA ALA A 85 8.26 12.84 3.04
C ALA A 85 9.68 12.24 3.14
N ILE A 86 9.84 10.92 2.91
CA ILE A 86 11.13 10.23 2.99
C ILE A 86 12.20 10.84 2.06
N PRO A 87 11.97 11.00 0.74
CA PRO A 87 12.92 11.66 -0.16
C PRO A 87 12.92 13.19 0.00
N SER A 88 11.87 13.80 0.57
CA SER A 88 11.86 15.25 0.77
C SER A 88 12.99 15.73 1.70
N PHE A 89 13.35 14.93 2.70
CA PHE A 89 14.39 15.27 3.66
C PHE A 89 15.78 15.39 3.00
N PRO A 90 16.30 14.39 2.24
CA PRO A 90 17.57 14.53 1.55
C PRO A 90 17.54 15.59 0.44
N ILE A 91 16.40 15.83 -0.20
CA ILE A 91 16.26 16.90 -1.21
C ILE A 91 16.38 18.28 -0.56
N LEU A 92 15.66 18.52 0.55
CA LEU A 92 15.74 19.76 1.31
C LEU A 92 17.16 19.97 1.88
N LEU A 93 17.80 18.89 2.32
CA LEU A 93 19.19 18.95 2.76
C LEU A 93 20.14 19.27 1.62
N ALA A 94 19.98 18.67 0.43
CA ALA A 94 20.79 19.00 -0.75
C ALA A 94 20.62 20.46 -1.18
N LEU A 95 19.38 20.95 -1.24
CA LEU A 95 19.07 22.35 -1.58
C LEU A 95 19.62 23.35 -0.57
N ARG A 96 19.79 22.98 0.71
CA ARG A 96 20.43 23.82 1.73
C ARG A 96 21.92 24.05 1.46
N TRP A 97 22.57 23.12 0.77
CA TRP A 97 24.01 23.14 0.48
C TRP A 97 24.35 23.70 -0.92
N VAL A 98 23.34 24.09 -1.70
CA VAL A 98 23.47 24.80 -2.99
C VAL A 98 23.28 26.30 -2.74
#